data_AF-A0A5B8ILV8-F1
#
_entry.id   AF-A0A5B8ILV8-F1
#
_cell.length_a   1.000
_cell.length_b   1.000
_cell.length_c   1.000
_cell.angle_alpha   90.00
_cell.angle_beta   90.00
_cell.angle_gamma   90.00
#
_symmetry.space_group_name_H-M   'P 1'
#
loop_
_entity.id
_entity.type
_entity.pdbx_description
1 polymer ?
#
loop_
_entity_poly.entity_id
_entity_poly.type
_entity_poly.pdbx_seq_one_letter_code
_entity_poly.pdbx_strand_id
1 'polypeptide(L)'
;MGDTIYLARLDEIVADLGASITDFKDASEVAKDIARSVGNPKGKGDLKDRVEDFENDWNDTRDELVGKLDGVHKQLKNIRDGFKEWDTKTQQAFLNSRKSDTPK
;
A
#
# COMPACT_ATOMS: atom_id res chain seq x y z
N MET A 1 -6.22 27.18 -3.20
CA MET A 1 -5.04 26.87 -2.36
C MET A 1 -5.30 25.72 -1.38
N GLY A 2 -6.47 25.61 -0.73
CA GLY A 2 -6.77 24.45 0.14
C GLY A 2 -6.85 23.11 -0.59
N ASP A 3 -7.45 23.06 -1.78
CA ASP A 3 -7.64 21.81 -2.55
C ASP A 3 -6.32 21.15 -2.97
N THR A 4 -5.36 21.97 -3.39
CA THR A 4 -4.02 21.52 -3.80
C THR A 4 -3.22 20.90 -2.65
N ILE A 5 -3.39 21.43 -1.42
CA ILE A 5 -2.73 20.89 -0.22
C ILE A 5 -3.35 19.54 0.17
N TYR A 6 -4.68 19.41 0.07
CA TYR A 6 -5.38 18.16 0.39
C TYR A 6 -5.03 17.04 -0.59
N LEU A 7 -5.03 17.31 -1.90
CA LEU A 7 -4.62 16.34 -2.91
C LEU A 7 -3.16 15.94 -2.76
N ALA A 8 -2.26 16.90 -2.53
CA ALA A 8 -0.84 16.61 -2.29
C ALA A 8 -0.63 15.72 -1.05
N ARG A 9 -1.38 15.94 0.03
CA ARG A 9 -1.31 15.11 1.23
C ARG A 9 -1.84 13.69 0.98
N LEU A 10 -2.89 13.56 0.20
CA LEU A 10 -3.44 12.26 -0.17
C LEU A 10 -2.48 11.48 -1.08
N ASP A 11 -1.78 12.18 -1.98
CA ASP A 11 -0.73 11.61 -2.83
C ASP A 11 0.42 11.05 -2.00
N GLU A 12 0.89 11.80 -1.00
CA GLU A 12 1.93 11.38 -0.05
C GLU A 12 1.50 10.11 0.70
N ILE A 13 0.30 10.11 1.29
CA ILE A 13 -0.19 8.95 2.05
C ILE A 13 -0.32 7.71 1.15
N VAL A 14 -0.81 7.86 -0.09
CA VAL A 14 -0.90 6.76 -1.05
C VAL A 14 0.48 6.22 -1.39
N ALA A 15 1.46 7.09 -1.62
CA ALA A 15 2.82 6.69 -1.93
C ALA A 15 3.49 5.97 -0.74
N ASP A 16 3.40 6.53 0.46
CA ASP A 16 4.03 5.99 1.68
C ASP A 16 3.44 4.62 2.06
N LEU A 17 2.12 4.46 1.94
CA LEU A 17 1.47 3.18 2.16
C LEU A 17 1.90 2.15 1.09
N GLY A 18 2.01 2.57 -0.17
CA GLY A 18 2.52 1.70 -1.23
C GLY A 18 3.96 1.23 -0.99
N ALA A 19 4.82 2.12 -0.49
CA ALA A 19 6.19 1.78 -0.09
C ALA A 19 6.19 0.78 1.08
N SER A 20 5.41 1.06 2.14
CA SER A 20 5.30 0.17 3.30
C SER A 20 4.81 -1.23 2.92
N ILE A 21 3.84 -1.34 1.99
CA ILE A 21 3.37 -2.63 1.47
C ILE A 21 4.50 -3.39 0.76
N THR A 22 5.33 -2.68 0.00
CA THR A 22 6.50 -3.26 -0.67
C THR A 22 7.50 -3.78 0.35
N ASP A 23 7.80 -3.01 1.39
CA ASP A 23 8.71 -3.41 2.46
C ASP A 23 8.21 -4.68 3.17
N PHE A 24 6.90 -4.78 3.44
CA PHE A 24 6.30 -6.00 4.01
C PHE A 24 6.40 -7.19 3.06
N LYS A 25 6.20 -6.99 1.75
CA LYS A 25 6.37 -8.04 0.74
C LYS A 25 7.82 -8.54 0.70
N ASP A 26 8.79 -7.64 0.81
CA ASP A 26 10.20 -8.00 0.78
C ASP A 26 10.65 -8.69 2.08
N ALA A 27 9.97 -8.44 3.20
CA ALA A 27 10.26 -9.07 4.49
C ALA A 27 10.06 -10.61 4.52
N SER A 28 9.60 -11.26 3.45
CA SER A 28 9.59 -12.75 3.37
C SER A 28 10.98 -13.28 3.26
N GLU A 29 11.83 -12.56 2.52
CA GLU A 29 13.18 -13.01 2.27
C GLU A 29 14.00 -13.04 3.56
N VAL A 30 13.61 -12.28 4.59
CA VAL A 30 14.25 -12.32 5.92
C VAL A 30 13.98 -13.64 6.64
N ALA A 31 12.75 -14.14 6.58
CA ALA A 31 12.36 -15.37 7.26
C ALA A 31 12.75 -16.62 6.45
N LYS A 32 12.97 -16.47 5.15
CA LYS A 32 13.27 -17.58 4.26
C LYS A 32 14.59 -18.27 4.62
N ASP A 33 14.59 -19.59 4.58
CA ASP A 33 15.78 -20.44 4.73
C ASP A 33 16.46 -20.39 6.12
N ILE A 34 15.85 -19.80 7.15
CA ILE A 34 16.39 -19.83 8.52
C ILE A 34 16.35 -21.28 9.05
N ALA A 35 15.24 -21.99 8.90
CA ALA A 35 15.05 -23.38 9.31
C ALA A 35 16.05 -24.30 8.61
N ARG A 36 16.29 -24.06 7.31
CA ARG A 36 17.33 -24.74 6.54
C ARG A 36 18.73 -24.48 7.10
N SER A 37 19.00 -23.23 7.48
CA SER A 37 20.29 -22.81 8.05
C SER A 37 20.52 -23.41 9.45
N VAL A 38 19.46 -23.55 10.25
CA VAL A 38 19.51 -24.24 11.55
C VAL A 38 19.84 -25.72 11.37
N GLY A 39 19.21 -26.37 10.39
CA GLY A 39 19.48 -27.77 10.06
C GLY A 39 19.16 -28.74 11.20
N ASN A 40 19.87 -29.87 11.27
CA ASN A 40 19.60 -30.91 12.25
C ASN A 40 20.87 -31.27 13.06
N PRO A 41 21.36 -30.38 13.94
CA PRO A 41 22.62 -30.58 14.64
C PRO A 41 22.54 -31.80 15.56
N LYS A 42 23.48 -32.74 15.38
CA LYS A 42 23.54 -34.00 16.12
C LYS A 42 22.23 -34.82 16.04
N GLY A 43 21.46 -34.66 14.97
CA GLY A 43 20.18 -35.34 14.79
C GLY A 43 19.03 -34.81 15.66
N LYS A 44 19.20 -33.66 16.32
CA LYS A 44 18.12 -32.96 17.05
C LYS A 44 17.40 -31.92 16.17
N GLY A 45 16.19 -32.27 15.73
CA GLY A 45 15.39 -31.47 14.80
C GLY A 45 14.56 -30.36 15.45
N ASP A 46 14.29 -30.46 16.76
CA ASP A 46 13.30 -29.61 17.46
C ASP A 46 13.48 -28.09 17.23
N LEU A 47 14.73 -27.61 17.16
CA LEU A 47 15.00 -26.20 16.89
C LEU A 47 14.67 -25.81 15.45
N LYS A 48 15.00 -26.67 14.48
CA LYS A 48 14.63 -26.45 13.08
C LYS A 48 13.12 -26.46 12.94
N ASP A 49 12.44 -27.43 13.53
CA ASP A 49 10.99 -27.55 13.42
C ASP A 49 10.29 -26.33 14.02
N ARG A 50 10.78 -25.83 15.16
CA ARG A 50 10.24 -24.59 15.76
C ARG A 50 10.49 -23.35 14.90
N VAL A 51 11.61 -23.29 14.19
CA VAL A 51 11.91 -22.20 13.27
C VAL A 51 11.06 -22.33 12.00
N GLU A 52 10.83 -23.54 11.51
CA GLU A 52 9.94 -23.81 10.38
C GLU A 52 8.49 -23.38 10.69
N ASP A 53 7.98 -23.68 11.89
CA ASP A 53 6.70 -23.16 12.36
C ASP A 53 6.66 -21.62 12.33
N PHE A 54 7.71 -20.97 12.85
CA PHE A 54 7.81 -19.51 12.86
C PHE A 54 7.83 -18.92 11.44
N GLU A 55 8.58 -19.53 10.50
CA GLU A 55 8.62 -19.08 9.12
C GLU A 55 7.23 -19.14 8.46
N ASN A 56 6.51 -20.23 8.69
CA ASN A 56 5.15 -20.41 8.16
C ASN A 56 4.19 -19.39 8.77
N ASP A 57 4.15 -19.28 10.10
CA ASP A 57 3.27 -18.34 10.81
C ASP A 57 3.56 -16.87 10.42
N TRP A 58 4.85 -16.52 10.27
CA TRP A 58 5.27 -15.20 9.80
C TRP A 58 4.76 -14.92 8.40
N ASN A 59 4.97 -15.84 7.45
CA ASN A 59 4.56 -15.66 6.07
C ASN A 59 3.03 -15.55 5.95
N ASP A 60 2.28 -16.43 6.62
CA ASP A 60 0.82 -16.41 6.60
C ASP A 60 0.26 -15.09 7.17
N THR A 61 0.75 -14.68 8.35
CA THR A 61 0.30 -13.44 9.01
C THR A 61 0.67 -12.21 8.18
N ARG A 62 1.89 -12.20 7.62
CA ARG A 62 2.37 -11.10 6.77
C ARG A 62 1.55 -11.00 5.50
N ASP A 63 1.26 -12.11 4.83
CA ASP A 63 0.50 -12.12 3.58
C ASP A 63 -0.94 -11.66 3.81
N GLU A 64 -1.55 -12.03 4.94
CA GLU A 64 -2.86 -11.50 5.34
C GLU A 64 -2.81 -9.97 5.57
N LEU A 65 -1.78 -9.48 6.27
CA LEU A 65 -1.58 -8.05 6.50
C LEU A 65 -1.39 -7.29 5.18
N VAL A 66 -0.54 -7.80 4.29
CA VAL A 66 -0.30 -7.23 2.95
C VAL A 66 -1.61 -7.15 2.17
N GLY A 67 -2.43 -8.20 2.18
CA GLY A 67 -3.73 -8.20 1.52
C GLY A 67 -4.67 -7.11 2.04
N LYS A 68 -4.74 -6.92 3.37
CA LYS A 68 -5.52 -5.85 4.00
C LYS A 68 -5.00 -4.46 3.62
N LEU A 69 -3.68 -4.26 3.67
CA LEU A 69 -3.05 -2.98 3.32
C LEU A 69 -3.24 -2.66 1.83
N ASP A 70 -3.12 -3.64 0.93
CA ASP A 70 -3.43 -3.47 -0.49
C ASP A 70 -4.89 -3.06 -0.71
N GLY A 71 -5.82 -3.58 0.10
CA GLY A 71 -7.22 -3.16 0.11
C GLY A 71 -7.40 -1.68 0.49
N VAL A 72 -6.77 -1.25 1.58
CA VAL A 72 -6.81 0.15 2.05
C VAL A 72 -6.16 1.08 1.00
N HIS A 73 -5.01 0.69 0.46
CA HIS A 73 -4.28 1.44 -0.55
C HIS A 73 -5.11 1.64 -1.83
N LYS A 74 -5.83 0.61 -2.28
CA LYS A 74 -6.79 0.73 -3.40
C LYS A 74 -7.91 1.72 -3.09
N GLN A 75 -8.49 1.67 -1.90
CA GLN A 75 -9.54 2.62 -1.51
C GLN A 75 -9.03 4.06 -1.48
N LEU A 76 -7.84 4.31 -0.94
CA LEU A 76 -7.23 5.64 -0.91
C LEU A 76 -6.96 6.17 -2.33
N LYS A 77 -6.46 5.31 -3.24
CA LYS A 77 -6.32 5.66 -4.67
C LYS A 77 -7.64 6.04 -5.31
N ASN A 78 -8.70 5.27 -5.08
CA ASN A 78 -10.02 5.57 -5.61
C ASN A 78 -10.56 6.90 -5.11
N ILE A 79 -10.38 7.21 -3.82
CA ILE A 79 -10.77 8.51 -3.24
C ILE A 79 -9.99 9.64 -3.92
N ARG A 80 -8.67 9.48 -4.06
CA ARG A 80 -7.77 10.45 -4.71
C ARG A 80 -8.18 10.74 -6.14
N ASP A 81 -8.43 9.69 -6.92
CA ASP A 81 -8.83 9.81 -8.32
C ASP A 81 -10.20 10.49 -8.45
N GLY A 82 -11.13 10.15 -7.56
CA GLY A 82 -12.45 10.79 -7.50
C GLY A 82 -12.37 12.30 -7.21
N PHE A 83 -11.55 12.73 -6.25
CA PHE A 83 -11.34 14.15 -5.96
C PHE A 83 -10.68 14.88 -7.13
N LYS A 84 -9.66 14.28 -7.75
CA LYS A 84 -8.98 14.87 -8.91
C LYS A 84 -9.91 15.04 -10.11
N GLU A 85 -10.75 14.04 -10.37
CA GLU A 85 -11.77 14.11 -11.42
C GLU A 85 -12.80 15.21 -11.13
N TRP A 86 -13.27 15.28 -9.88
CA TRP A 86 -14.22 16.30 -9.45
C TRP A 86 -13.66 17.72 -9.58
N ASP A 87 -12.41 17.96 -9.16
CA ASP A 87 -11.74 19.27 -9.28
C ASP A 87 -11.62 19.67 -10.76
N THR A 88 -11.16 18.75 -11.61
CA THR A 88 -11.03 18.98 -13.06
C THR A 88 -12.38 19.34 -13.70
N LYS A 89 -13.46 18.60 -13.39
CA LYS A 89 -14.80 18.86 -13.91
C LYS A 89 -15.35 20.21 -13.43
N THR A 90 -15.12 20.53 -12.16
CA THR A 90 -15.59 21.79 -11.56
C THR A 90 -14.87 22.98 -12.18
N GLN A 91 -13.55 22.88 -12.39
CA GLN A 91 -12.77 23.90 -13.08
C GLN A 91 -13.27 24.11 -14.51
N GLN A 92 -13.52 23.03 -15.26
CA GLN A 92 -14.08 23.11 -16.61
C GLN A 92 -15.46 23.78 -16.63
N ALA A 93 -16.36 23.38 -15.72
CA ALA A 93 -17.69 23.97 -15.61
C ALA A 93 -17.63 25.48 -15.32
N PHE A 94 -16.74 25.89 -14.43
CA PHE A 94 -16.53 27.31 -14.10
C PHE A 94 -15.94 28.13 -15.27
N LEU A 95 -15.01 27.55 -16.04
CA LEU A 95 -14.48 28.21 -17.23
C LEU A 95 -15.53 28.34 -18.32
N ASN A 96 -16.39 27.33 -18.47
CA ASN A 96 -17.48 27.34 -19.46
C ASN A 96 -18.55 28.37 -19.13
N SER A 97 -18.92 28.54 -17.84
CA SER A 97 -19.89 29.58 -17.44
C SER A 97 -19.35 30.99 -17.69
N ARG A 98 -18.05 31.23 -17.53
CA ARG A 98 -17.46 32.54 -17.87
C ARG A 98 -17.46 32.85 -19.36
N LYS A 99 -17.32 31.83 -20.22
CA LYS A 99 -17.35 32.02 -21.69
C LYS A 99 -18.75 32.39 -22.19
N SER A 100 -19.82 31.92 -21.54
CA SER A 100 -21.19 32.30 -21.91
C SER A 100 -21.56 33.73 -21.54
N ASP A 101 -20.85 34.34 -20.58
CA ASP A 101 -21.15 35.68 -20.07
C ASP A 101 -20.46 36.83 -20.84
N THR A 102 -19.70 36.52 -21.90
CA THR A 102 -19.03 37.54 -22.72
C THR A 102 -20.02 38.15 -23.73
N PRO A 103 -20.31 39.46 -23.72
CA PRO A 103 -21.25 40.07 -24.67
C PRO A 103 -20.73 39.96 -26.11
N LYS A 104 -21.65 39.72 -27.06
CA LYS A 104 -21.37 39.73 -28.51
C LYS A 104 -21.00 41.12 -29.01
#